data_AF-A0A928T202-F1
#
_entry.id   AF-A0A928T202-F1
#
_cell.length_a   1.000
_cell.length_b   1.000
_cell.length_c   1.000
_cell.angle_alpha   90.00
_cell.angle_beta   90.00
_cell.angle_gamma   90.00
#
_symmetry.space_group_name_H-M   'P 1'
#
loop_
_entity.id
_entity.type
_entity.pdbx_description
1 polymer ?
#
loop_
_entity_poly.entity_id
_entity_poly.type
_entity_poly.pdbx_seq_one_letter_code
_entity_poly.pdbx_strand_id
1 'polypeptide(L)'
;MVATHPSPGAGTECGLNSPDDCGVPRDTTLELRFDRYLLPVTAVRQSITVYSGNEELSLFAQPEYDLVERVLVFKLPTLEPGARYTVELLVPKTEVDLGFRAFDQAPLEEADIPLSFDFRTQKLEPPPPDPNAPPPYIPPYNTTCKLLDALYYGDDPKKYAGCATVGCHSGTTARMGLRFDTATGLVQTALGRVAHQTESGAKTGVPLEHPPRLGVNMPIIDRGRPENSYLMYKLLRNPRNFSGEPGVGCTTIHKVPLPAGVCPEPSAAESARLHDYFVRGLPMPYNESSADLRGIQAWIRDTTIAAECATE
;
A
#
# COMPACT_ATOMS: atom_id res chain seq x y z
N MET A 1 -9.98 -1.91 -11.64
CA MET A 1 -10.46 -1.88 -10.24
C MET A 1 -11.30 -3.12 -10.01
N VAL A 2 -11.15 -3.81 -8.88
CA VAL A 2 -11.77 -5.13 -8.66
C VAL A 2 -12.76 -5.20 -7.51
N ALA A 3 -12.65 -4.32 -6.52
CA ALA A 3 -13.58 -4.26 -5.40
C ALA A 3 -13.50 -2.91 -4.68
N THR A 4 -14.57 -2.54 -3.99
CA THR A 4 -14.62 -1.36 -3.12
C THR A 4 -15.23 -1.70 -1.76
N HIS A 5 -14.84 -0.93 -0.76
CA HIS A 5 -15.56 -0.81 0.49
C HIS A 5 -15.84 0.67 0.76
N PRO A 6 -17.09 1.10 0.99
CA PRO A 6 -18.31 0.29 0.86
C PRO A 6 -18.50 -0.24 -0.56
N SER A 7 -19.20 -1.36 -0.70
CA SER A 7 -19.55 -1.90 -2.02
C SER A 7 -20.57 -0.99 -2.71
N PRO A 8 -20.64 -0.98 -4.06
CA PRO A 8 -21.67 -0.23 -4.77
C PRO A 8 -23.07 -0.60 -4.28
N GLY A 9 -23.87 0.40 -3.92
CA GLY A 9 -25.23 0.21 -3.40
C GLY A 9 -25.33 -0.15 -1.92
N ALA A 10 -24.23 -0.25 -1.18
CA ALA A 10 -24.28 -0.61 0.24
C ALA A 10 -25.18 0.33 1.05
N GLY A 11 -26.19 -0.23 1.72
CA GLY A 11 -27.15 0.52 2.53
C GLY A 11 -28.20 1.29 1.73
N THR A 12 -28.18 1.25 0.39
CA THR A 12 -29.14 2.02 -0.43
C THR A 12 -30.57 1.47 -0.34
N GLU A 13 -30.72 0.22 0.09
CA GLU A 13 -31.98 -0.40 0.47
C GLU A 13 -32.57 0.16 1.78
N CYS A 14 -31.78 0.89 2.57
CA CYS A 14 -32.22 1.46 3.84
C CYS A 14 -33.13 2.67 3.62
N GLY A 15 -34.43 2.49 3.78
CA GLY A 15 -35.45 3.53 3.69
C GLY A 15 -35.71 4.26 5.01
N LEU A 16 -36.69 5.17 4.98
CA LEU A 16 -37.15 5.90 6.17
C LEU A 16 -37.61 4.96 7.30
N ASN A 17 -38.19 3.81 6.95
CA ASN A 17 -38.71 2.82 7.89
C ASN A 17 -37.71 1.71 8.25
N SER A 18 -36.50 1.73 7.70
CA SER A 18 -35.48 0.74 8.02
C SER A 18 -34.96 0.93 9.46
N PRO A 19 -34.47 -0.14 10.10
CA PRO A 19 -33.76 -0.07 11.37
C PRO A 19 -32.65 0.99 11.36
N ASP A 20 -32.33 1.52 12.53
CA ASP A 20 -31.38 2.63 12.65
C ASP A 20 -29.92 2.23 12.36
N ASP A 21 -29.60 0.95 12.54
CA ASP A 21 -28.32 0.31 12.19
C ASP A 21 -28.24 -0.13 10.72
N CYS A 22 -29.31 0.10 9.95
CA CYS A 22 -29.31 -0.15 8.51
C CYS A 22 -28.40 0.87 7.80
N GLY A 23 -27.38 0.38 7.11
CA GLY A 23 -26.47 1.17 6.30
C GLY A 23 -25.01 0.93 6.68
N VAL A 24 -24.12 1.71 6.08
CA VAL A 24 -22.69 1.71 6.37
C VAL A 24 -22.40 2.54 7.62
N PRO A 25 -21.47 2.13 8.51
CA PRO A 25 -21.03 2.97 9.63
C PRO A 25 -20.60 4.38 9.20
N ARG A 26 -20.89 5.37 10.03
CA ARG A 26 -20.60 6.80 9.73
C ARG A 26 -19.11 7.14 9.78
N ASP A 27 -18.32 6.32 10.46
CA ASP A 27 -16.86 6.37 10.56
C ASP A 27 -16.17 5.41 9.56
N THR A 28 -16.86 5.05 8.48
CA THR A 28 -16.30 4.15 7.47
C THR A 28 -15.10 4.75 6.75
N THR A 29 -14.26 3.86 6.23
CA THR A 29 -13.22 4.16 5.26
C THR A 29 -13.78 3.92 3.85
N LEU A 30 -13.23 4.63 2.87
CA LEU A 30 -13.38 4.27 1.47
C LEU A 30 -12.12 3.52 1.03
N GLU A 31 -12.25 2.27 0.62
CA GLU A 31 -11.14 1.41 0.22
C GLU A 31 -11.36 0.95 -1.22
N LEU A 32 -10.36 1.17 -2.07
CA LEU A 32 -10.40 0.82 -3.49
C LEU A 32 -9.32 -0.22 -3.76
N ARG A 33 -9.71 -1.43 -4.21
CA ARG A 33 -8.77 -2.49 -4.57
C ARG A 33 -8.53 -2.51 -6.08
N PHE A 34 -7.26 -2.54 -6.46
CA PHE A 34 -6.83 -2.55 -7.85
C PHE A 34 -6.17 -3.89 -8.23
N ASP A 35 -6.41 -4.30 -9.45
CA ASP A 35 -5.73 -5.40 -10.14
C ASP A 35 -4.34 -5.01 -10.67
N ARG A 36 -4.05 -3.70 -10.69
CA ARG A 36 -2.80 -3.12 -11.18
C ARG A 36 -2.12 -2.28 -10.10
N TYR A 37 -0.79 -2.19 -10.15
CA TYR A 37 -0.06 -1.25 -9.29
C TYR A 37 -0.28 0.18 -9.79
N LEU A 38 -0.61 1.08 -8.86
CA LEU A 38 -0.86 2.47 -9.18
C LEU A 38 0.45 3.26 -9.36
N LEU A 39 0.40 4.30 -10.18
CA LEU A 39 1.41 5.35 -10.19
C LEU A 39 1.20 6.23 -8.96
N PRO A 40 2.12 6.26 -7.98
CA PRO A 40 1.89 6.92 -6.69
C PRO A 40 1.47 8.39 -6.77
N VAL A 41 2.02 9.13 -7.73
CA VAL A 41 1.71 10.57 -7.94
C VAL A 41 0.24 10.80 -8.30
N THR A 42 -0.44 9.76 -8.80
CA THR A 42 -1.87 9.79 -9.17
C THR A 42 -2.77 9.17 -8.09
N ALA A 43 -2.21 8.52 -7.08
CA ALA A 43 -2.96 7.96 -5.96
C ALA A 43 -3.23 9.03 -4.88
N VAL A 44 -3.83 10.15 -5.31
CA VAL A 44 -4.03 11.36 -4.51
C VAL A 44 -5.51 11.66 -4.30
N ARG A 45 -5.82 12.56 -3.35
CA ARG A 45 -7.20 12.96 -3.03
C ARG A 45 -7.96 13.51 -4.24
N GLN A 46 -7.26 14.15 -5.17
CA GLN A 46 -7.86 14.75 -6.38
C GLN A 46 -8.28 13.71 -7.41
N SER A 47 -7.99 12.43 -7.21
CA SER A 47 -8.37 11.36 -8.13
C SER A 47 -9.77 10.80 -7.88
N ILE A 48 -10.42 11.25 -6.80
CA ILE A 48 -11.79 10.91 -6.47
C ILE A 48 -12.60 12.15 -6.07
N THR A 49 -13.91 12.01 -6.10
CA THR A 49 -14.86 12.96 -5.54
C THR A 49 -15.86 12.18 -4.69
N VAL A 50 -16.10 12.64 -3.46
CA VAL A 50 -17.07 12.01 -2.54
C VAL A 50 -17.98 13.10 -2.02
N TYR A 51 -19.28 13.00 -2.28
CA TYR A 51 -20.24 14.05 -1.97
C TYR A 51 -21.60 13.49 -1.58
N SER A 52 -22.45 14.32 -0.97
CA SER A 52 -23.84 14.00 -0.64
C SER A 52 -24.75 15.07 -1.26
N GLY A 53 -25.56 14.67 -2.24
CA GLY A 53 -26.48 15.57 -2.95
C GLY A 53 -25.81 16.50 -3.97
N ASN A 54 -24.94 17.41 -3.53
CA ASN A 54 -24.24 18.37 -4.40
C ASN A 54 -22.72 18.08 -4.44
N GLU A 55 -22.18 17.89 -5.64
CA GLU A 55 -20.75 17.68 -5.93
C GLU A 55 -19.84 18.78 -5.38
N GLU A 56 -20.33 20.02 -5.30
CA GLU A 56 -19.56 21.17 -4.78
C GLU A 56 -19.19 21.01 -3.28
N LEU A 57 -19.90 20.15 -2.55
CA LEU A 57 -19.67 19.86 -1.13
C LEU A 57 -18.86 18.57 -0.96
N SER A 58 -17.79 18.45 -1.73
CA SER A 58 -16.90 17.29 -1.70
C SER A 58 -16.17 17.16 -0.37
N LEU A 59 -16.11 15.93 0.14
CA LEU A 59 -15.39 15.59 1.35
C LEU A 59 -13.88 15.57 1.12
N PHE A 60 -13.14 16.04 2.11
CA PHE A 60 -11.70 15.92 2.13
C PHE A 60 -11.29 14.52 2.62
N ALA A 61 -10.49 13.81 1.82
CA ALA A 61 -9.97 12.50 2.19
C ALA A 61 -8.45 12.46 2.13
N GLN A 62 -7.83 11.74 3.07
CA GLN A 62 -6.40 11.46 3.05
C GLN A 62 -6.15 10.05 2.50
N PRO A 63 -5.44 9.90 1.36
CA PRO A 63 -5.14 8.60 0.79
C PRO A 63 -3.95 7.93 1.51
N GLU A 64 -4.04 6.62 1.68
CA GLU A 64 -2.97 5.74 2.13
C GLU A 64 -2.92 4.51 1.21
N TYR A 65 -1.80 4.31 0.52
CA TYR A 65 -1.66 3.22 -0.44
C TYR A 65 -0.97 2.00 0.19
N ASP A 66 -1.67 0.88 0.26
CA ASP A 66 -1.10 -0.43 0.49
C ASP A 66 -0.66 -1.04 -0.85
N LEU A 67 0.64 -1.01 -1.11
CA LEU A 67 1.24 -1.53 -2.32
C LEU A 67 1.13 -3.06 -2.40
N VAL A 68 1.21 -3.76 -1.27
CA VAL A 68 1.19 -5.23 -1.22
C VAL A 68 -0.15 -5.76 -1.70
N GLU A 69 -1.23 -5.19 -1.19
CA GLU A 69 -2.60 -5.58 -1.51
C GLU A 69 -3.21 -4.79 -2.67
N ARG A 70 -2.50 -3.76 -3.16
CA ARG A 70 -2.99 -2.78 -4.15
C ARG A 70 -4.30 -2.15 -3.71
N VAL A 71 -4.37 -1.75 -2.44
CA VAL A 71 -5.55 -1.10 -1.85
C VAL A 71 -5.23 0.35 -1.54
N LEU A 72 -6.06 1.26 -2.03
CA LEU A 72 -6.00 2.67 -1.66
C LEU A 72 -7.08 2.96 -0.62
N VAL A 73 -6.67 3.39 0.56
CA VAL A 73 -7.55 3.69 1.70
C VAL A 73 -7.70 5.21 1.81
N PHE A 74 -8.93 5.69 1.80
CA PHE A 74 -9.30 7.08 2.03
C PHE A 74 -9.96 7.17 3.40
N LYS A 75 -9.30 7.90 4.32
CA LYS A 75 -9.89 8.25 5.61
C LYS A 75 -10.88 9.40 5.37
N LEU A 76 -12.16 9.11 5.56
CA LEU A 76 -13.26 10.08 5.43
C LEU A 76 -13.50 10.76 6.80
N PRO A 77 -14.04 11.98 6.82
CA PRO A 77 -14.60 12.54 8.04
C PRO A 77 -15.82 11.73 8.49
N THR A 78 -16.25 11.92 9.74
CA THR A 78 -17.53 11.37 10.21
C THR A 78 -18.66 11.86 9.29
N LEU A 79 -19.37 10.90 8.70
CA LEU A 79 -20.41 11.16 7.72
C LEU A 79 -21.74 11.52 8.39
N GLU A 80 -22.60 12.21 7.65
CA GLU A 80 -23.95 12.59 8.08
C GLU A 80 -24.84 11.34 8.22
N PRO A 81 -25.75 11.30 9.22
CA PRO A 81 -26.60 10.15 9.48
C PRO A 81 -27.65 9.95 8.39
N GLY A 82 -27.83 8.71 7.95
CA GLY A 82 -28.84 8.33 6.94
C GLY A 82 -28.63 8.95 5.56
N ALA A 83 -27.50 9.60 5.32
CA ALA A 83 -27.19 10.31 4.09
C ALA A 83 -26.73 9.32 3.00
N ARG A 84 -27.10 9.62 1.74
CA ARG A 84 -26.57 8.93 0.56
C ARG A 84 -25.35 9.69 0.08
N TYR A 85 -24.23 9.00 -0.04
CA TYR A 85 -23.00 9.52 -0.60
C TYR A 85 -22.75 8.90 -1.96
N THR A 86 -22.30 9.72 -2.90
CA THR A 86 -21.83 9.33 -4.23
C THR A 86 -20.31 9.42 -4.25
N VAL A 87 -19.68 8.38 -4.77
CA VAL A 87 -18.24 8.28 -4.99
C VAL A 87 -18.00 8.24 -6.48
N GLU A 88 -17.17 9.15 -6.98
CA GLU A 88 -16.75 9.21 -8.38
C GLU A 88 -15.24 9.10 -8.50
N LEU A 89 -14.78 8.18 -9.35
CA LEU A 89 -13.39 8.01 -9.70
C LEU A 89 -13.13 8.75 -11.01
N LEU A 90 -12.19 9.70 -10.97
CA LEU A 90 -11.84 10.44 -12.17
C LEU A 90 -11.01 9.55 -13.10
N VAL A 91 -11.39 9.52 -14.38
CA VAL A 91 -10.65 8.83 -15.43
C VAL A 91 -9.89 9.86 -16.26
N PRO A 92 -8.55 9.81 -16.27
CA PRO A 92 -7.78 10.76 -17.05
C PRO A 92 -7.89 10.44 -18.54
N LYS A 93 -8.20 11.45 -19.37
CA LYS A 93 -8.30 11.34 -20.84
C LYS A 93 -7.01 11.81 -21.54
N THR A 94 -6.31 12.75 -20.93
CA THR A 94 -5.01 13.29 -21.37
C THR A 94 -3.94 13.05 -20.30
N GLU A 95 -2.66 13.27 -20.59
CA GLU A 95 -1.56 13.11 -19.60
C GLU A 95 -1.67 14.03 -18.39
N VAL A 96 -2.30 15.21 -18.55
CA VAL A 96 -2.42 16.23 -17.48
C VAL A 96 -3.71 16.11 -16.68
N ASP A 97 -4.63 15.25 -17.10
CA ASP A 97 -5.90 15.06 -16.41
C ASP A 97 -5.70 14.39 -15.05
N LEU A 98 -6.56 14.77 -14.11
CA LEU A 98 -6.68 14.12 -12.80
C LEU A 98 -7.26 12.72 -12.94
N GLY A 99 -7.00 11.89 -11.93
CA GLY A 99 -7.47 10.52 -11.88
C GLY A 99 -6.34 9.53 -11.74
N PHE A 100 -6.71 8.28 -11.49
CA PHE A 100 -5.75 7.21 -11.24
C PHE A 100 -5.10 6.73 -12.52
N ARG A 101 -3.82 6.39 -12.40
CA ARG A 101 -3.06 5.67 -13.43
C ARG A 101 -2.38 4.46 -12.83
N ALA A 102 -2.19 3.43 -13.63
CA ALA A 102 -1.24 2.37 -13.33
C ALA A 102 0.20 2.91 -13.43
N PHE A 103 1.17 2.19 -12.88
CA PHE A 103 2.59 2.60 -12.86
C PHE A 103 3.19 2.84 -14.25
N ASP A 104 2.62 2.22 -15.28
CA ASP A 104 2.99 2.39 -16.70
C ASP A 104 2.21 3.51 -17.39
N GLN A 105 1.55 4.37 -16.60
CA GLN A 105 0.76 5.54 -17.01
C GLN A 105 -0.57 5.23 -17.70
N ALA A 106 -0.90 3.95 -17.92
CA ALA A 106 -2.20 3.57 -18.45
C ALA A 106 -3.32 4.08 -17.51
N PRO A 107 -4.40 4.68 -18.06
CA PRO A 107 -5.55 5.06 -17.26
C PRO A 107 -6.23 3.82 -16.66
N LEU A 108 -7.06 4.02 -15.64
CA LEU A 108 -7.98 2.96 -15.22
C LEU A 108 -8.96 2.65 -16.35
N GLU A 109 -9.09 1.37 -16.66
CA GLU A 109 -10.17 0.86 -17.48
C GLU A 109 -11.41 0.65 -16.60
N GLU A 110 -12.57 1.01 -17.12
CA GLU A 110 -13.83 0.61 -16.52
C GLU A 110 -13.91 -0.92 -16.57
N ALA A 111 -14.12 -1.52 -15.40
CA ALA A 111 -14.18 -2.97 -15.23
C ALA A 111 -15.54 -3.34 -14.61
N ASP A 112 -15.62 -4.48 -13.93
CA ASP A 112 -16.87 -4.95 -13.29
C ASP A 112 -17.37 -4.01 -12.18
N ILE A 113 -16.50 -3.16 -11.63
CA ILE A 113 -16.88 -2.17 -10.62
C ILE A 113 -17.05 -0.80 -11.30
N PRO A 114 -18.21 -0.14 -11.14
CA PRO A 114 -18.47 1.14 -11.78
C PRO A 114 -17.56 2.24 -11.21
N LEU A 115 -17.22 3.20 -12.07
CA LEU A 115 -16.42 4.37 -11.71
C LEU A 115 -17.20 5.41 -10.92
N SER A 116 -18.52 5.25 -10.86
CA SER A 116 -19.42 6.04 -10.01
C SER A 116 -20.36 5.09 -9.27
N PHE A 117 -20.45 5.23 -7.95
CA PHE A 117 -21.35 4.42 -7.14
C PHE A 117 -21.80 5.15 -5.88
N ASP A 118 -22.89 4.65 -5.31
CA ASP A 118 -23.48 5.20 -4.10
C ASP A 118 -23.39 4.25 -2.93
N PHE A 119 -23.36 4.81 -1.73
CA PHE A 119 -23.65 4.10 -0.48
C PHE A 119 -24.46 4.99 0.46
N ARG A 120 -25.10 4.39 1.47
CA ARG A 120 -25.86 5.12 2.48
C ARG A 120 -25.38 4.78 3.87
N THR A 121 -25.27 5.80 4.71
CA THR A 121 -24.83 5.66 6.10
C THR A 121 -25.96 5.27 7.05
N GLN A 122 -25.60 4.71 8.19
CA GLN A 122 -26.53 4.44 9.30
C GLN A 122 -27.16 5.72 9.85
N LYS A 123 -28.35 5.61 10.46
CA LYS A 123 -29.07 6.76 11.05
C LYS A 123 -28.51 7.15 12.41
N LEU A 124 -28.01 6.19 13.18
CA LEU A 124 -27.43 6.45 14.49
C LEU A 124 -25.92 6.67 14.38
N GLU A 125 -25.41 7.40 15.36
CA GLU A 125 -23.99 7.41 15.67
C GLU A 125 -23.58 6.01 16.15
N PRO A 126 -22.39 5.50 15.76
CA PRO A 126 -21.85 4.31 16.40
C PRO A 126 -21.87 4.52 17.92
N PRO A 127 -22.22 3.50 18.72
CA PRO A 127 -22.05 3.61 20.16
C PRO A 127 -20.58 3.99 20.43
N PRO A 128 -20.31 4.87 21.42
CA PRO A 128 -18.94 5.21 21.76
C PRO A 128 -18.15 3.91 21.99
N PRO A 129 -16.88 3.85 21.55
CA PRO A 129 -16.07 2.67 21.74
C PRO A 129 -16.14 2.24 23.20
N ASP A 130 -16.33 0.94 23.45
CA ASP A 130 -16.37 0.42 24.81
C ASP A 130 -15.08 0.87 25.52
N PRO A 131 -15.18 1.63 26.63
CA PRO A 131 -14.01 2.11 27.34
C PRO A 131 -13.13 0.97 27.88
N ASN A 132 -13.66 -0.26 27.95
CA ASN A 132 -12.95 -1.47 28.34
C ASN A 132 -12.55 -2.35 27.15
N ALA A 133 -12.94 -2.01 25.92
CA ALA A 133 -12.42 -2.71 24.76
C ALA A 133 -10.89 -2.57 24.79
N PRO A 134 -10.15 -3.69 24.63
CA PRO A 134 -8.72 -3.56 24.44
C PRO A 134 -8.51 -2.62 23.25
N PRO A 135 -7.60 -1.64 23.36
CA PRO A 135 -7.29 -0.79 22.23
C PRO A 135 -7.00 -1.70 21.03
N PRO A 136 -7.44 -1.33 19.81
CA PRO A 136 -7.12 -2.12 18.63
C PRO A 136 -5.62 -2.44 18.70
N TYR A 137 -5.28 -3.72 18.56
CA TYR A 137 -3.90 -4.17 18.62
C TYR A 137 -3.19 -3.53 17.42
N ILE A 138 -2.64 -2.34 17.66
CA ILE A 138 -1.60 -1.77 16.85
C ILE A 138 -0.38 -2.55 17.32
N PRO A 139 0.18 -3.45 16.51
CA PRO A 139 1.45 -4.06 16.86
C PRO A 139 2.36 -2.89 17.26
N PRO A 140 3.04 -2.94 18.42
CA PRO A 140 4.02 -1.93 18.73
C PRO A 140 5.07 -2.04 17.62
N TYR A 141 4.94 -1.22 16.58
CA TYR A 141 6.01 -0.91 15.66
C TYR A 141 6.95 -0.05 16.50
N ASN A 142 7.68 -0.77 17.35
CA ASN A 142 8.71 -0.26 18.24
C ASN A 142 9.61 0.62 17.37
N THR A 143 10.02 1.75 17.93
CA THR A 143 10.89 2.77 17.30
C THR A 143 11.87 2.16 16.30
N THR A 144 12.11 2.83 15.16
CA THR A 144 12.87 2.27 14.02
C THR A 144 14.20 1.60 14.41
N CYS A 145 14.86 2.04 15.51
CA CYS A 145 16.06 1.38 16.03
C CYS A 145 15.77 -0.01 16.65
N LYS A 146 14.65 -0.19 17.37
CA LYS A 146 14.18 -1.50 17.84
C LYS A 146 13.54 -2.34 16.74
N LEU A 147 13.02 -1.75 15.66
CA LEU A 147 12.58 -2.55 14.51
C LEU A 147 13.78 -3.15 13.77
N LEU A 148 14.92 -2.43 13.71
CA LEU A 148 16.20 -3.00 13.32
C LEU A 148 16.63 -4.08 14.31
N ASP A 149 16.57 -3.88 15.63
CA ASP A 149 16.82 -5.00 16.55
C ASP A 149 15.81 -6.15 16.42
N ALA A 150 14.54 -5.92 16.09
CA ALA A 150 13.56 -6.98 15.89
C ALA A 150 13.77 -7.72 14.56
N LEU A 151 14.27 -7.03 13.54
CA LEU A 151 14.78 -7.59 12.28
C LEU A 151 15.99 -8.53 12.53
N TYR A 152 16.72 -8.34 13.65
CA TYR A 152 18.03 -8.97 13.91
C TYR A 152 18.08 -9.93 15.11
N TYR A 153 17.30 -9.65 16.16
CA TYR A 153 17.38 -10.21 17.51
C TYR A 153 16.00 -10.53 18.12
N GLY A 154 14.89 -10.34 17.39
CA GLY A 154 13.57 -10.75 17.87
C GLY A 154 13.49 -12.27 18.10
N ASP A 155 12.61 -12.69 19.02
CA ASP A 155 12.43 -14.09 19.46
C ASP A 155 12.07 -15.10 18.33
N ASP A 156 11.83 -14.61 17.11
CA ASP A 156 11.77 -15.41 15.89
C ASP A 156 12.75 -14.88 14.82
N PRO A 157 14.03 -15.27 14.87
CA PRO A 157 15.07 -14.86 13.91
C PRO A 157 14.80 -15.34 12.48
N LYS A 158 13.67 -16.00 12.18
CA LYS A 158 13.32 -16.45 10.83
C LYS A 158 12.43 -15.47 10.07
N LYS A 159 11.75 -14.55 10.76
CA LYS A 159 10.64 -13.78 10.13
C LYS A 159 11.10 -12.62 9.25
N TYR A 160 12.23 -11.99 9.58
CA TYR A 160 12.78 -10.89 8.78
C TYR A 160 14.29 -10.99 8.48
N ALA A 161 15.01 -11.91 9.15
CA ALA A 161 16.43 -12.09 8.95
C ALA A 161 16.80 -12.56 7.54
N GLY A 162 15.85 -13.03 6.72
CA GLY A 162 16.13 -13.55 5.38
C GLY A 162 17.03 -12.64 4.53
N CYS A 163 16.78 -11.32 4.57
CA CYS A 163 17.59 -10.36 3.80
C CYS A 163 18.93 -10.06 4.48
N ALA A 164 18.97 -9.87 5.80
CA ALA A 164 20.17 -9.54 6.57
C ALA A 164 21.00 -10.77 7.01
N THR A 165 20.61 -11.99 6.61
CA THR A 165 21.36 -13.21 6.94
C THR A 165 22.74 -13.23 6.31
N VAL A 166 23.69 -13.90 6.99
CA VAL A 166 25.05 -14.14 6.50
C VAL A 166 25.01 -14.71 5.08
N GLY A 167 25.63 -13.98 4.15
CA GLY A 167 25.70 -14.37 2.72
C GLY A 167 24.65 -13.74 1.79
N CYS A 168 23.67 -13.01 2.34
CA CYS A 168 22.74 -12.18 1.56
C CYS A 168 23.12 -10.69 1.63
N HIS A 169 22.69 -9.98 2.69
CA HIS A 169 22.97 -8.54 2.88
C HIS A 169 23.64 -8.23 4.21
N SER A 170 24.55 -9.09 4.66
CA SER A 170 25.38 -8.86 5.85
C SER A 170 26.86 -9.09 5.66
N GLY A 171 27.63 -8.55 6.60
CA GLY A 171 29.08 -8.64 6.64
C GLY A 171 29.78 -7.81 5.56
N THR A 172 31.07 -8.09 5.37
CA THR A 172 31.93 -7.40 4.39
C THR A 172 31.71 -7.86 2.94
N THR A 173 30.92 -8.92 2.74
CA THR A 173 30.62 -9.52 1.43
C THR A 173 29.17 -9.34 1.01
N ALA A 174 28.49 -8.36 1.60
CA ALA A 174 27.08 -8.11 1.37
C ALA A 174 26.79 -7.95 -0.14
N ARG A 175 25.82 -8.73 -0.64
CA ARG A 175 25.54 -8.81 -2.07
C ARG A 175 25.07 -7.48 -2.60
N MET A 176 25.51 -7.16 -3.82
CA MET A 176 25.16 -5.92 -4.52
C MET A 176 25.58 -4.64 -3.76
N GLY A 177 26.50 -4.75 -2.80
CA GLY A 177 26.91 -3.64 -1.95
C GLY A 177 25.84 -3.18 -0.96
N LEU A 178 24.75 -3.95 -0.79
CA LEU A 178 23.66 -3.63 0.10
C LEU A 178 23.88 -4.28 1.46
N ARG A 179 24.07 -3.44 2.47
CA ARG A 179 24.29 -3.84 3.85
C ARG A 179 23.05 -3.54 4.66
N PHE A 180 22.28 -4.57 4.98
CA PHE A 180 21.09 -4.49 5.83
C PHE A 180 21.37 -5.01 7.23
N ASP A 181 22.65 -5.21 7.58
CA ASP A 181 23.18 -5.81 8.80
C ASP A 181 23.75 -4.81 9.82
N THR A 182 23.67 -3.51 9.53
CA THR A 182 23.83 -2.46 10.53
C THR A 182 22.95 -1.27 10.15
N ALA A 183 22.55 -0.43 11.12
CA ALA A 183 21.88 0.84 10.84
C ALA A 183 22.73 1.73 9.92
N THR A 184 24.03 1.84 10.23
CA THR A 184 25.01 2.57 9.40
C THR A 184 25.10 2.00 7.99
N GLY A 185 25.21 0.68 7.84
CA GLY A 185 25.23 0.01 6.53
C GLY A 185 23.96 0.30 5.73
N LEU A 186 22.79 0.23 6.37
CA LEU A 186 21.51 0.49 5.73
C LEU A 186 21.41 1.94 5.24
N VAL A 187 21.78 2.91 6.09
CA VAL A 187 21.83 4.34 5.72
C VAL A 187 22.83 4.58 4.61
N GLN A 188 24.02 4.00 4.69
CA GLN A 188 25.09 4.24 3.72
C GLN A 188 24.80 3.61 2.37
N THR A 189 24.14 2.45 2.33
CA THR A 189 24.05 1.62 1.12
C THR A 189 22.67 1.56 0.48
N ALA A 190 21.58 1.87 1.19
CA ALA A 190 20.23 1.62 0.69
C ALA A 190 19.22 2.74 0.87
N LEU A 191 19.13 3.34 2.06
CA LEU A 191 18.17 4.42 2.31
C LEU A 191 18.51 5.65 1.47
N GLY A 192 17.57 6.08 0.62
CA GLY A 192 17.77 7.22 -0.27
C GLY A 192 18.86 7.02 -1.33
N ARG A 193 19.35 5.78 -1.53
CA ARG A 193 20.28 5.45 -2.62
C ARG A 193 19.49 5.02 -3.84
N VAL A 194 19.88 5.49 -5.02
CA VAL A 194 19.25 5.04 -6.29
C VAL A 194 19.54 3.56 -6.50
N ALA A 195 18.52 2.79 -6.89
CA ALA A 195 18.73 1.41 -7.30
C ALA A 195 19.43 1.40 -8.67
N HIS A 196 20.54 0.67 -8.81
CA HIS A 196 21.31 0.63 -10.07
C HIS A 196 20.45 0.28 -11.29
N GLN A 197 19.41 -0.55 -11.11
CA GLN A 197 18.53 -0.99 -12.20
C GLN A 197 17.51 0.06 -12.64
N THR A 198 17.35 1.15 -11.89
CA THR A 198 16.45 2.27 -12.19
C THR A 198 17.22 3.55 -12.51
N GLU A 199 18.55 3.56 -12.44
CA GLU A 199 19.43 4.71 -12.70
C GLU A 199 19.47 5.08 -14.19
N SER A 200 18.37 5.68 -14.65
CA SER A 200 18.12 6.02 -16.05
C SER A 200 17.72 7.49 -16.22
N GLY A 201 17.70 8.26 -15.14
CA GLY A 201 17.35 9.68 -15.14
C GLY A 201 18.53 10.58 -15.50
N ALA A 202 18.26 11.89 -15.59
CA ALA A 202 19.25 12.89 -16.01
C ALA A 202 20.40 13.12 -15.01
N LYS A 203 20.25 12.68 -13.75
CA LYS A 203 21.26 12.82 -12.69
C LYS A 203 21.54 11.46 -12.05
N THR A 204 22.74 10.94 -12.23
CA THR A 204 23.23 9.72 -11.59
C THR A 204 23.27 9.89 -10.06
N GLY A 205 22.88 8.86 -9.32
CA GLY A 205 22.94 8.81 -7.85
C GLY A 205 21.92 9.68 -7.09
N VAL A 206 21.08 10.44 -7.79
CA VAL A 206 20.08 11.31 -7.17
C VAL A 206 18.69 10.67 -7.28
N PRO A 207 18.07 10.23 -6.16
CA PRO A 207 16.75 9.64 -6.19
C PRO A 207 15.68 10.68 -6.56
N LEU A 208 14.63 10.22 -7.24
CA LEU A 208 13.45 11.03 -7.50
C LEU A 208 12.35 10.69 -6.51
N GLU A 209 11.88 11.70 -5.79
CA GLU A 209 10.76 11.57 -4.86
C GLU A 209 9.44 11.48 -5.63
N HIS A 210 9.21 12.36 -6.60
CA HIS A 210 8.00 12.37 -7.41
C HIS A 210 8.35 12.19 -8.88
N PRO A 211 8.81 10.98 -9.27
CA PRO A 211 9.23 10.77 -10.65
C PRO A 211 8.01 10.89 -11.57
N PRO A 212 8.11 11.65 -12.69
CA PRO A 212 7.06 11.67 -13.71
C PRO A 212 6.77 10.26 -14.27
N ARG A 213 7.80 9.39 -14.22
CA ARG A 213 7.74 7.99 -14.64
C ARG A 213 8.27 7.09 -13.52
N LEU A 214 7.43 6.20 -13.00
CA LEU A 214 7.86 5.24 -11.98
C LEU A 214 9.03 4.37 -12.51
N GLY A 215 10.01 4.10 -11.65
CA GLY A 215 11.18 3.30 -12.01
C GLY A 215 12.32 4.07 -12.66
N VAL A 216 12.26 5.41 -12.73
CA VAL A 216 13.39 6.28 -13.09
C VAL A 216 14.02 6.84 -11.82
N ASN A 217 15.32 6.61 -11.63
CA ASN A 217 16.10 6.99 -10.45
C ASN A 217 15.38 6.66 -9.14
N MET A 218 14.75 5.50 -9.11
CA MET A 218 13.97 5.07 -7.95
C MET A 218 14.93 4.71 -6.82
N PRO A 219 14.71 5.20 -5.59
CA PRO A 219 15.50 4.78 -4.44
C PRO A 219 15.32 3.28 -4.17
N ILE A 220 16.35 2.63 -3.65
CA ILE A 220 16.29 1.24 -3.19
C ILE A 220 15.22 1.14 -2.10
N ILE A 221 15.31 2.04 -1.13
CA ILE A 221 14.31 2.26 -0.09
C ILE A 221 14.08 3.78 0.03
N ASP A 222 12.85 4.21 -0.20
CA ASP A 222 12.38 5.57 0.04
C ASP A 222 11.73 5.66 1.42
N ARG A 223 12.18 6.60 2.25
CA ARG A 223 11.71 6.69 3.63
C ARG A 223 10.28 7.15 3.68
N GLY A 224 9.43 6.42 4.41
CA GLY A 224 8.01 6.72 4.51
C GLY A 224 7.19 6.30 3.29
N ARG A 225 7.84 5.84 2.22
CA ARG A 225 7.25 5.75 0.89
C ARG A 225 7.52 4.38 0.26
N PRO A 226 6.92 3.31 0.79
CA PRO A 226 7.07 1.97 0.22
C PRO A 226 6.68 1.91 -1.26
N GLU A 227 5.71 2.71 -1.67
CA GLU A 227 5.25 2.83 -3.06
C GLU A 227 6.28 3.43 -4.01
N ASN A 228 7.29 4.14 -3.49
CA ASN A 228 8.43 4.66 -4.25
C ASN A 228 9.73 3.88 -3.99
N SER A 229 9.67 2.74 -3.29
CA SER A 229 10.84 1.92 -2.95
C SER A 229 11.05 0.76 -3.91
N TYR A 230 12.19 0.72 -4.62
CA TYR A 230 12.49 -0.33 -5.60
C TYR A 230 12.50 -1.74 -4.99
N LEU A 231 12.96 -1.87 -3.75
CA LEU A 231 12.97 -3.13 -3.01
C LEU A 231 11.58 -3.78 -2.96
N MET A 232 10.52 -2.99 -2.75
CA MET A 232 9.16 -3.51 -2.68
C MET A 232 8.77 -4.18 -4.00
N TYR A 233 8.97 -3.52 -5.14
CA TYR A 233 8.60 -4.07 -6.44
C TYR A 233 9.43 -5.32 -6.81
N LYS A 234 10.66 -5.43 -6.32
CA LYS A 234 11.46 -6.65 -6.46
C LYS A 234 10.90 -7.84 -5.71
N LEU A 235 10.39 -7.60 -4.49
CA LEU A 235 9.76 -8.62 -3.67
C LEU A 235 8.37 -8.98 -4.23
N LEU A 236 7.60 -8.00 -4.69
CA LEU A 236 6.26 -8.19 -5.25
C LEU A 236 6.25 -9.01 -6.54
N ARG A 237 7.38 -9.12 -7.26
CA ARG A 237 7.50 -9.99 -8.43
C ARG A 237 7.72 -11.46 -8.10
N ASN A 238 7.91 -11.84 -6.83
CA ASN A 238 8.04 -13.24 -6.44
C ASN A 238 6.69 -13.78 -5.92
N PRO A 239 6.03 -14.69 -6.65
CA PRO A 239 4.78 -15.32 -6.22
C PRO A 239 4.83 -15.93 -4.81
N ARG A 240 6.00 -16.44 -4.40
CA ARG A 240 6.20 -17.05 -3.08
C ARG A 240 5.99 -16.07 -1.92
N ASN A 241 6.08 -14.77 -2.17
CA ASN A 241 5.84 -13.77 -1.13
C ASN A 241 4.34 -13.54 -0.86
N PHE A 242 3.46 -14.15 -1.66
CA PHE A 242 2.01 -14.08 -1.49
C PHE A 242 1.42 -15.41 -0.99
N SER A 243 2.22 -16.46 -0.80
CA SER A 243 1.69 -17.74 -0.33
C SER A 243 1.18 -17.59 1.10
N GLY A 244 -0.14 -17.69 1.28
CA GLY A 244 -0.74 -17.85 2.60
C GLY A 244 -0.32 -19.16 3.25
N GLU A 245 -0.57 -19.30 4.55
CA GLU A 245 -0.34 -20.57 5.23
C GLU A 245 -1.23 -21.66 4.60
N PRO A 246 -0.68 -22.86 4.31
CA PRO A 246 -1.46 -23.96 3.76
C PRO A 246 -2.71 -24.24 4.61
N GLY A 247 -3.89 -24.20 4.00
CA GLY A 247 -5.17 -24.44 4.67
C GLY A 247 -5.80 -23.22 5.37
N VAL A 248 -5.05 -22.14 5.58
CA VAL A 248 -5.57 -20.87 6.13
C VAL A 248 -5.92 -19.88 5.03
N GLY A 249 -5.23 -19.96 3.88
CA GLY A 249 -5.39 -19.03 2.77
C GLY A 249 -4.77 -17.66 3.09
N CYS A 250 -5.10 -16.66 2.29
CA CYS A 250 -4.62 -15.30 2.51
C CYS A 250 -5.64 -14.47 3.29
N THR A 251 -5.15 -13.73 4.29
CA THR A 251 -5.93 -12.75 5.04
C THR A 251 -5.66 -11.35 4.52
N THR A 252 -6.67 -10.49 4.61
CA THR A 252 -6.59 -9.06 4.32
C THR A 252 -6.74 -8.27 5.62
N ILE A 253 -6.01 -7.17 5.74
CA ILE A 253 -6.22 -6.20 6.83
C ILE A 253 -7.29 -5.16 6.48
N HIS A 254 -7.70 -5.13 5.22
CA HIS A 254 -8.67 -4.19 4.66
C HIS A 254 -10.10 -4.74 4.76
N LYS A 255 -11.07 -3.83 4.88
CA LYS A 255 -12.50 -4.14 4.82
C LYS A 255 -12.94 -4.54 3.41
N VAL A 256 -12.26 -4.04 2.38
CA VAL A 256 -12.46 -4.52 1.00
C VAL A 256 -11.97 -5.97 0.89
N PRO A 257 -12.87 -6.95 0.63
CA PRO A 257 -12.53 -8.35 0.71
C PRO A 257 -11.52 -8.75 -0.37
N LEU A 258 -10.76 -9.80 -0.10
CA LEU A 258 -10.06 -10.55 -1.14
C LEU A 258 -11.06 -11.44 -1.89
N PRO A 259 -10.84 -11.71 -3.19
CA PRO A 259 -11.57 -12.77 -3.86
C PRO A 259 -11.36 -14.11 -3.12
N ALA A 260 -12.43 -14.91 -3.01
CA ALA A 260 -12.41 -16.14 -2.21
C ALA A 260 -11.29 -17.10 -2.68
N GLY A 261 -10.42 -17.49 -1.75
CA GLY A 261 -9.31 -18.40 -2.03
C GLY A 261 -8.14 -17.78 -2.82
N VAL A 262 -8.15 -16.47 -3.06
CA VAL A 262 -7.14 -15.78 -3.87
C VAL A 262 -6.28 -14.89 -3.00
N CYS A 263 -4.98 -15.13 -3.03
CA CYS A 263 -3.98 -14.23 -2.45
C CYS A 263 -3.81 -12.99 -3.33
N PRO A 264 -3.40 -11.83 -2.77
CA PRO A 264 -3.20 -10.60 -3.53
C PRO A 264 -1.95 -10.63 -4.45
N GLU A 265 -1.58 -11.80 -4.96
CA GLU A 265 -0.52 -11.95 -5.95
C GLU A 265 -0.86 -11.15 -7.22
N PRO A 266 0.10 -10.40 -7.80
CA PRO A 266 -0.11 -9.78 -9.11
C PRO A 266 -0.28 -10.88 -10.17
N SER A 267 -1.18 -10.66 -11.13
CA SER A 267 -1.32 -11.57 -12.27
C SER A 267 0.01 -11.75 -13.02
N ALA A 268 0.16 -12.86 -13.75
CA ALA A 268 1.35 -13.10 -14.57
C ALA A 268 1.61 -11.95 -15.57
N ALA A 269 0.54 -11.37 -16.13
CA ALA A 269 0.61 -10.21 -17.03
C ALA A 269 1.11 -8.96 -16.30
N GLU A 270 0.63 -8.70 -15.08
CA GLU A 270 1.10 -7.56 -14.28
C GLU A 270 2.55 -7.73 -13.83
N SER A 271 2.94 -8.94 -13.43
CA SER A 271 4.33 -9.29 -13.10
C SER A 271 5.27 -9.11 -14.28
N ALA A 272 4.82 -9.46 -15.50
CA ALA A 272 5.55 -9.22 -16.74
C ALA A 272 5.66 -7.72 -17.05
N ARG A 273 4.58 -6.95 -16.92
CA ARG A 273 4.62 -5.49 -17.08
C ARG A 273 5.62 -4.83 -16.12
N LEU A 274 5.64 -5.22 -14.85
CA LEU A 274 6.63 -4.72 -13.88
C LEU A 274 8.06 -5.01 -14.34
N HIS A 275 8.33 -6.24 -14.79
CA HIS A 275 9.63 -6.65 -15.30
C HIS A 275 10.07 -5.80 -16.49
N ASP A 276 9.17 -5.65 -17.45
CA ASP A 276 9.45 -5.01 -18.72
C ASP A 276 9.58 -3.49 -18.58
N TYR A 277 8.88 -2.90 -17.61
CA TYR A 277 8.93 -1.47 -17.36
C TYR A 277 10.16 -1.04 -16.56
N PHE A 278 10.43 -1.65 -15.40
CA PHE A 278 11.56 -1.20 -14.55
C PHE A 278 12.16 -2.23 -13.59
N VAL A 279 11.48 -3.32 -13.26
CA VAL A 279 11.97 -4.29 -12.27
C VAL A 279 12.80 -5.38 -12.95
N ARG A 280 14.01 -5.03 -13.39
CA ARG A 280 14.90 -5.90 -14.18
C ARG A 280 15.45 -7.10 -13.41
N GLY A 281 15.80 -8.20 -14.07
CA GLY A 281 16.44 -9.36 -13.45
C GLY A 281 15.47 -10.24 -12.66
N LEU A 282 16.01 -11.19 -11.89
CA LEU A 282 15.20 -12.16 -11.15
C LEU A 282 14.46 -11.48 -9.97
N PRO A 283 13.28 -12.01 -9.60
CA PRO A 283 12.53 -11.54 -8.43
C PRO A 283 13.23 -11.92 -7.12
N MET A 284 12.85 -11.27 -6.02
CA MET A 284 13.41 -11.52 -4.69
C MET A 284 12.38 -12.13 -3.73
N PRO A 285 12.80 -12.97 -2.76
CA PRO A 285 14.16 -13.49 -2.61
C PRO A 285 14.50 -14.54 -3.70
N TYR A 286 15.79 -14.74 -3.97
CA TYR A 286 16.26 -15.64 -5.04
C TYR A 286 16.22 -17.12 -4.67
N ASN A 287 16.16 -17.42 -3.37
CA ASN A 287 16.08 -18.77 -2.83
C ASN A 287 14.62 -19.22 -2.71
N GLU A 288 14.38 -20.34 -2.03
CA GLU A 288 13.03 -20.88 -1.81
C GLU A 288 12.30 -20.24 -0.61
N SER A 289 12.84 -19.17 0.00
CA SER A 289 12.16 -18.51 1.11
C SER A 289 11.09 -17.53 0.62
N SER A 290 10.18 -17.15 1.52
CA SER A 290 9.27 -16.03 1.35
C SER A 290 9.74 -14.82 2.18
N ALA A 291 9.23 -13.65 1.84
CA ALA A 291 9.43 -12.41 2.60
C ALA A 291 8.10 -11.93 3.19
N ASP A 292 8.14 -11.37 4.40
CA ASP A 292 6.99 -10.68 5.00
C ASP A 292 6.80 -9.30 4.34
N LEU A 293 6.04 -9.28 3.24
CA LEU A 293 5.78 -8.07 2.48
C LEU A 293 5.14 -6.97 3.33
N ARG A 294 4.25 -7.32 4.27
CA ARG A 294 3.54 -6.33 5.09
C ARG A 294 4.47 -5.74 6.13
N GLY A 295 5.25 -6.56 6.81
CA GLY A 295 6.23 -6.09 7.78
C GLY A 295 7.29 -5.20 7.12
N ILE A 296 7.76 -5.55 5.92
CA ILE A 296 8.68 -4.70 5.16
C ILE A 296 8.03 -3.38 4.74
N GLN A 297 6.79 -3.40 4.22
CA GLN A 297 6.06 -2.18 3.87
C GLN A 297 5.88 -1.24 5.07
N ALA A 298 5.43 -1.79 6.21
CA ALA A 298 5.26 -1.04 7.45
C ALA A 298 6.58 -0.44 7.92
N TRP A 299 7.65 -1.24 7.91
CA TRP A 299 8.99 -0.75 8.25
C TRP A 299 9.43 0.43 7.38
N ILE A 300 9.27 0.33 6.05
CA ILE A 300 9.61 1.44 5.14
C ILE A 300 8.79 2.69 5.48
N ARG A 301 7.49 2.53 5.74
CA ARG A 301 6.60 3.63 6.15
C ARG A 301 7.06 4.31 7.44
N ASP A 302 7.59 3.54 8.39
CA ASP A 302 8.04 4.03 9.69
C ASP A 302 9.51 4.52 9.69
N THR A 303 10.27 4.34 8.59
CA THR A 303 11.67 4.79 8.50
C THR A 303 11.86 6.32 8.44
N THR A 304 10.77 7.09 8.45
CA THR A 304 10.81 8.56 8.62
C THR A 304 11.42 8.99 9.96
N ILE A 305 11.38 8.12 10.99
CA ILE A 305 11.84 8.40 12.35
C ILE A 305 13.34 8.05 12.56
N ALA A 306 13.98 7.34 11.63
CA ALA A 306 15.34 6.80 11.79
C ALA A 306 16.50 7.82 11.72
N ALA A 307 16.25 9.09 11.43
CA ALA A 307 17.32 10.11 11.45
C ALA A 307 17.92 10.30 12.85
N GLU A 308 17.17 9.95 13.89
CA GLU A 308 17.60 10.00 15.29
C GLU A 308 18.48 8.78 15.68
N CYS A 309 18.42 7.66 14.95
CA CYS A 309 19.20 6.45 15.25
C CYS A 309 20.66 6.50 14.75
N ALA A 310 21.07 7.53 13.98
CA ALA A 310 22.42 7.62 13.42
C ALA A 310 23.42 8.33 14.37
N THR A 311 22.94 8.81 15.52
CA THR A 311 23.72 9.60 16.49
C THR A 311 23.94 8.90 17.83
N GLU A 312 23.42 7.68 18.03
CA GLU A 312 23.74 6.80 19.16
C GLU A 312 24.80 5.76 18.75
#